data_AF-A0A7S2VPI9-F1
#
_entry.id   AF-A0A7S2VPI9-F1
#
_cell.length_a   1.000
_cell.length_b   1.000
_cell.length_c   1.000
_cell.angle_alpha   90.00
_cell.angle_beta   90.00
_cell.angle_gamma   90.00
#
_symmetry.space_group_name_H-M   'P 1'
#
loop_
_entity.id
_entity.type
_entity.pdbx_description
1 polymer ?
#
loop_
_entity_poly.entity_id
_entity_poly.type
_entity_poly.pdbx_seq_one_letter_code
_entity_poly.pdbx_strand_id
1 'polypeptide(L)'
;PERDTDKPFLLAVEDVYSIPGRGTVATGRIEQGIVRQGDSVDILGRGKKPQKSVVTGIRMFNTDLPEGPAGYSVGVLLRGIEKGTVLRGQVVCAPGATSTHTKFKANIYLSKKDEGGRSNPIMPGYMPVFYFRTC
;
A
#
# COMPACT_ATOMS: atom_id res chain seq x y z
N PRO A 1 -0.36 -15.88 12.66
CA PRO A 1 -1.69 -15.68 12.01
C PRO A 1 -1.71 -16.39 10.66
N GLU A 2 -2.86 -16.95 10.31
CA GLU A 2 -3.10 -17.53 8.99
C GLU A 2 -2.89 -16.46 7.91
N ARG A 3 -2.21 -16.82 6.82
CA ARG A 3 -1.90 -15.89 5.74
C ARG A 3 -3.03 -15.92 4.74
N ASP A 4 -3.59 -14.76 4.42
CA ASP A 4 -4.67 -14.60 3.44
C ASP A 4 -4.14 -14.73 2.00
N THR A 5 -3.60 -15.88 1.62
CA THR A 5 -2.98 -16.08 0.29
C THR A 5 -3.97 -16.25 -0.85
N ASP A 6 -5.21 -16.64 -0.55
CA ASP A 6 -6.25 -16.91 -1.56
C ASP A 6 -6.99 -15.63 -2.02
N LYS A 7 -6.73 -14.51 -1.34
CA LYS A 7 -7.31 -13.21 -1.70
C LYS A 7 -6.51 -12.54 -2.83
N PRO A 8 -7.11 -11.58 -3.56
CA PRO A 8 -6.35 -10.79 -4.53
C PRO A 8 -5.16 -10.07 -3.89
N PHE A 9 -4.03 -10.02 -4.59
CA PHE A 9 -2.80 -9.38 -4.13
C PHE A 9 -3.02 -7.93 -3.71
N LEU A 10 -2.48 -7.55 -2.53
CA LEU A 10 -2.38 -6.17 -2.08
C LEU A 10 -1.10 -5.97 -1.25
N LEU A 11 -0.29 -5.00 -1.66
CA LEU A 11 0.86 -4.48 -0.95
C LEU A 11 0.62 -3.01 -0.59
N ALA A 12 0.77 -2.68 0.69
CA ALA A 12 0.73 -1.30 1.15
C ALA A 12 2.12 -0.68 0.97
N VAL A 13 2.22 0.43 0.24
CA VAL A 13 3.52 1.06 -0.06
C VAL A 13 4.02 1.82 1.18
N GLU A 14 5.17 1.38 1.69
CA GLU A 14 5.87 1.97 2.84
C GLU A 14 6.98 2.91 2.39
N ASP A 15 7.78 2.50 1.41
CA ASP A 15 8.85 3.32 0.83
C ASP A 15 8.99 3.07 -0.68
N VAL A 16 9.66 3.98 -1.38
CA VAL A 16 9.83 3.94 -2.83
C VAL A 16 11.26 4.30 -3.20
N TYR A 17 11.91 3.38 -3.89
CA TYR A 17 13.25 3.58 -4.45
C TYR A 17 13.19 3.65 -5.97
N SER A 18 14.15 4.31 -6.58
CA SER A 18 14.32 4.28 -8.04
C SER A 18 15.72 3.80 -8.35
N ILE A 19 15.80 2.72 -9.12
CA ILE A 19 17.05 2.13 -9.55
C ILE A 19 17.33 2.63 -10.98
N PRO A 20 18.40 3.42 -11.20
CA PRO A 20 18.78 3.89 -12.53
C PRO A 20 18.83 2.73 -13.53
N GLY A 21 18.14 2.86 -14.66
CA GLY A 21 18.12 1.86 -15.72
C GLY A 21 17.28 0.60 -15.46
N ARG A 22 16.71 0.40 -14.26
CA ARG A 22 15.82 -0.75 -13.96
C ARG A 22 14.36 -0.35 -13.72
N GLY A 23 14.12 0.81 -13.12
CA GLY A 23 12.77 1.33 -12.84
C GLY A 23 12.54 1.68 -11.37
N THR A 24 11.26 1.79 -10.99
CA THR A 24 10.83 2.15 -9.64
C THR A 24 10.50 0.90 -8.82
N VAL A 25 11.02 0.83 -7.59
CA VAL A 25 10.77 -0.24 -6.63
C VAL A 25 9.87 0.31 -5.54
N ALA A 26 8.68 -0.27 -5.37
CA ALA A 26 7.81 -0.01 -4.24
C ALA A 26 8.04 -1.07 -3.17
N THR A 27 8.36 -0.67 -1.94
CA THR A 27 8.53 -1.59 -0.82
C THR A 27 7.36 -1.54 0.14
N GLY A 28 7.09 -2.68 0.76
CA GLY A 28 6.13 -2.77 1.85
C GLY A 28 5.75 -4.19 2.17
N ARG A 29 4.85 -4.33 3.14
CA ARG A 29 4.27 -5.63 3.50
C ARG A 29 3.13 -6.00 2.57
N ILE A 30 3.14 -7.24 2.09
CA ILE A 30 2.01 -7.84 1.40
C ILE A 30 0.93 -8.15 2.45
N GLU A 31 -0.19 -7.46 2.38
CA GLU A 31 -1.30 -7.66 3.33
C GLU A 31 -2.09 -8.93 3.00
N GLN A 32 -2.30 -9.20 1.71
CA GLN A 32 -3.08 -10.32 1.22
C GLN A 32 -2.65 -10.75 -0.19
N GLY A 33 -2.99 -11.98 -0.55
CA GLY A 33 -2.70 -12.61 -1.83
C GLY A 33 -1.24 -13.00 -2.04
N ILE A 34 -0.91 -13.27 -3.30
CA ILE A 34 0.43 -13.61 -3.75
C ILE A 34 0.73 -12.78 -5.00
N VAL A 35 1.92 -12.19 -5.07
CA VAL A 35 2.44 -11.54 -6.29
C VAL A 35 3.53 -12.37 -6.92
N ARG A 36 3.54 -12.47 -8.24
CA ARG A 36 4.56 -13.15 -9.04
C ARG A 36 5.20 -12.21 -10.04
N GLN A 37 6.41 -12.55 -10.45
CA GLN A 37 7.04 -11.84 -11.56
C GLN A 37 6.20 -12.04 -12.83
N GLY A 38 5.94 -10.95 -13.55
CA GLY A 38 5.07 -10.92 -14.72
C GLY A 38 3.63 -10.52 -14.45
N ASP A 39 3.21 -10.47 -13.18
CA ASP A 39 1.83 -10.07 -12.84
C ASP A 39 1.58 -8.61 -13.23
N SER A 40 0.41 -8.37 -13.83
CA SER A 40 -0.11 -7.02 -14.01
C SER A 40 -0.65 -6.50 -12.67
N VAL A 41 -0.45 -5.22 -12.39
CA VAL A 41 -0.88 -4.60 -11.12
C VAL A 41 -1.43 -3.19 -11.35
N ASP A 42 -2.35 -2.80 -10.46
CA ASP A 42 -2.85 -1.44 -10.33
C ASP A 42 -2.18 -0.74 -9.13
N ILE A 43 -1.85 0.54 -9.31
CA ILE A 43 -1.29 1.42 -8.28
C ILE A 43 -2.36 2.47 -7.96
N LEU A 44 -2.85 2.46 -6.72
CA LEU A 44 -4.01 3.22 -6.28
C LEU A 44 -3.70 4.06 -5.05
N GLY A 45 -4.44 5.16 -4.86
CA GLY A 45 -4.42 5.96 -3.63
C GLY A 45 -3.90 7.40 -3.80
N ARG A 46 -3.86 8.13 -2.68
CA ARG A 46 -3.34 9.52 -2.59
C ARG A 46 -3.99 10.52 -3.57
N GLY A 47 -5.25 10.28 -3.96
CA GLY A 47 -5.98 11.15 -4.91
C GLY A 47 -5.41 11.17 -6.33
N LYS A 48 -4.44 10.30 -6.65
CA LYS A 48 -3.88 10.16 -7.99
C LYS A 48 -4.78 9.26 -8.84
N LYS A 49 -4.74 9.47 -10.17
CA LYS A 49 -5.39 8.56 -11.12
C LYS A 49 -4.77 7.15 -10.99
N PRO A 50 -5.57 6.08 -11.08
CA PRO A 50 -5.07 4.72 -11.15
C PRO A 50 -4.00 4.58 -12.23
N GLN A 51 -2.87 3.97 -11.88
CA GLN A 51 -1.80 3.64 -12.82
C GLN A 51 -1.68 2.13 -12.94
N LYS A 52 -1.35 1.64 -14.14
CA LYS A 52 -1.12 0.23 -14.40
C LYS A 52 0.37 -0.03 -14.56
N SER A 53 0.83 -1.18 -14.09
CA SER A 53 2.21 -1.63 -14.29
C SER A 53 2.26 -3.15 -14.37
N VAL A 54 3.47 -3.67 -14.59
CA VAL A 54 3.79 -5.09 -14.57
C VAL A 54 4.96 -5.28 -13.60
N VAL A 55 4.85 -6.29 -12.74
CA VAL A 55 5.92 -6.66 -11.83
C VAL A 55 7.05 -7.31 -12.61
N THR A 56 8.24 -6.69 -12.61
CA THR A 56 9.42 -7.22 -13.30
C THR A 56 10.42 -7.85 -12.37
N GLY A 57 10.24 -7.75 -11.06
CA GLY A 57 11.06 -8.40 -10.07
C GLY A 57 10.47 -8.26 -8.68
N ILE A 58 10.69 -9.27 -7.85
CA ILE A 58 10.31 -9.29 -6.45
C ILE A 58 11.58 -9.57 -5.67
N ARG A 59 11.86 -8.74 -4.67
CA ARG A 59 13.08 -8.85 -3.88
C ARG A 59 12.77 -8.71 -2.41
N MET A 60 13.29 -9.62 -1.60
CA MET A 60 13.27 -9.52 -0.15
C MET A 60 14.71 -9.33 0.32
N PHE A 61 15.01 -8.15 0.87
CA PHE A 61 16.38 -7.74 1.19
C PHE A 61 17.33 -7.88 -0.02
N ASN A 62 18.37 -8.73 0.09
CA ASN A 62 19.37 -8.96 -0.95
C ASN A 62 19.10 -10.22 -1.79
N THR A 63 17.88 -10.77 -1.73
CA THR A 63 17.52 -12.02 -2.40
C THR A 63 16.32 -11.81 -3.32
N ASP A 64 16.48 -12.19 -4.59
CA ASP A 64 15.38 -12.21 -5.56
C ASP A 64 14.48 -13.42 -5.31
N LEU A 65 13.17 -13.20 -5.36
CA LEU A 65 12.15 -14.22 -5.13
C LEU A 65 11.29 -14.41 -6.39
N PRO A 66 10.87 -15.66 -6.69
CA PRO A 66 9.94 -15.92 -7.79
C PRO A 66 8.52 -15.43 -7.48
N GLU A 67 8.12 -15.46 -6.20
CA GLU A 67 6.82 -15.00 -5.72
C GLU A 67 6.92 -14.40 -4.31
N GLY A 68 5.97 -13.54 -3.97
CA GLY A 68 5.81 -12.92 -2.66
C GLY A 68 4.42 -13.22 -2.09
N PRO A 69 4.28 -14.11 -1.10
CA PRO A 69 3.00 -14.38 -0.44
C PRO A 69 2.68 -13.38 0.67
N ALA A 70 1.41 -13.31 1.06
CA ALA A 70 0.92 -12.50 2.16
C ALA A 70 1.77 -12.65 3.44
N GLY A 71 2.05 -11.52 4.07
CA GLY A 71 2.90 -11.41 5.25
C GLY A 71 4.38 -11.13 4.96
N TYR A 72 4.85 -11.26 3.71
CA TYR A 72 6.25 -10.93 3.36
C TYR A 72 6.42 -9.42 3.20
N SER A 73 7.58 -8.90 3.61
CA SER A 73 8.01 -7.55 3.31
C SER A 73 8.96 -7.59 2.12
N VAL A 74 8.53 -7.07 0.98
CA VAL A 74 9.26 -7.16 -0.29
C VAL A 74 9.36 -5.80 -0.96
N GLY A 75 10.35 -5.66 -1.84
CA GLY A 75 10.40 -4.66 -2.89
C GLY A 75 9.88 -5.24 -4.20
N VAL A 76 8.91 -4.57 -4.80
CA VAL A 76 8.33 -4.91 -6.09
C VAL A 76 8.84 -3.92 -7.14
N LEU A 77 9.57 -4.40 -8.13
CA LEU A 77 10.04 -3.60 -9.26
C LEU A 77 8.90 -3.45 -10.28
N LEU A 78 8.55 -2.20 -10.58
CA LEU A 78 7.42 -1.83 -11.42
C LEU A 78 7.90 -1.31 -12.78
N ARG A 79 7.44 -1.93 -13.86
CA ARG A 79 7.77 -1.53 -15.23
C ARG A 79 7.09 -0.22 -15.62
N GLY A 80 7.83 0.67 -16.27
CA GLY A 80 7.27 1.86 -16.92
C GLY A 80 6.74 2.92 -15.94
N ILE A 81 7.07 2.78 -14.66
CA ILE A 81 6.75 3.74 -13.62
C ILE A 81 7.89 4.74 -13.51
N GLU A 82 7.55 6.03 -13.64
CA GLU A 82 8.52 7.11 -13.51
C GLU A 82 8.87 7.39 -12.05
N LYS A 83 10.09 7.87 -11.81
CA LYS A 83 10.57 8.25 -10.49
C LYS A 83 9.64 9.29 -9.84
N GLY A 84 9.23 9.03 -8.59
CA GLY A 84 8.40 9.94 -7.80
C GLY A 84 6.90 9.90 -8.11
N THR A 85 6.46 9.06 -9.04
CA THR A 85 5.02 8.88 -9.34
C THR A 85 4.32 8.05 -8.28
N VAL A 86 4.97 7.00 -7.80
CA VAL A 86 4.54 6.16 -6.67
C VAL A 86 4.99 6.81 -5.36
N LEU A 87 4.08 6.86 -4.40
CA LEU A 87 4.27 7.50 -3.10
C LEU A 87 3.86 6.56 -1.97
N ARG A 88 4.48 6.72 -0.80
CA ARG A 88 3.99 6.14 0.45
C ARG A 88 2.51 6.50 0.66
N GLY A 89 1.75 5.53 1.16
CA GLY A 89 0.29 5.64 1.32
C GLY A 89 -0.53 5.18 0.12
N GLN A 90 0.13 4.82 -0.98
CA GLN A 90 -0.53 4.10 -2.07
C GLN A 90 -0.53 2.60 -1.79
N VAL A 91 -1.31 1.87 -2.58
CA VAL A 91 -1.30 0.42 -2.62
C VAL A 91 -0.95 -0.06 -4.03
N VAL A 92 -0.20 -1.15 -4.12
CA VAL A 92 -0.01 -1.93 -5.34
C VAL A 92 -0.85 -3.19 -5.19
N CYS A 93 -1.74 -3.47 -6.14
CA CYS A 93 -2.70 -4.55 -5.99
C CYS A 93 -2.99 -5.25 -7.32
N ALA A 94 -3.58 -6.44 -7.24
CA ALA A 94 -4.11 -7.11 -8.42
C ALA A 94 -5.15 -6.20 -9.13
N PRO A 95 -5.22 -6.20 -10.47
CA PRO A 95 -6.11 -5.30 -11.19
C PRO A 95 -7.57 -5.48 -10.78
N GLY A 96 -8.25 -4.37 -10.48
CA GLY A 96 -9.64 -4.40 -10.03
C GLY A 96 -9.89 -5.00 -8.64
N ALA A 97 -8.85 -5.34 -7.87
CA ALA A 97 -9.02 -5.88 -6.51
C ALA A 97 -9.65 -4.88 -5.53
N THR A 98 -9.47 -3.58 -5.77
CA THR A 98 -10.01 -2.52 -4.91
C THR A 98 -10.15 -1.20 -5.66
N SER A 99 -10.78 -0.20 -5.03
CA SER A 99 -11.04 1.13 -5.58
C SER A 99 -10.75 2.23 -4.54
N THR A 100 -10.52 3.46 -5.01
CA THR A 100 -10.27 4.61 -4.14
C THR A 100 -11.56 5.34 -3.79
N HIS A 101 -11.65 5.82 -2.55
CA HIS A 101 -12.81 6.57 -2.04
C HIS A 101 -12.34 7.80 -1.26
N THR A 102 -13.15 8.87 -1.28
CA THR A 102 -12.87 10.13 -0.55
C THR A 102 -13.89 10.41 0.56
N LYS A 103 -15.00 9.69 0.59
CA LYS A 103 -16.05 9.80 1.60
C LYS A 103 -16.37 8.41 2.13
N PHE A 104 -16.47 8.29 3.44
CA PHE A 104 -16.78 7.05 4.13
C PHE A 104 -17.58 7.35 5.40
N LYS A 105 -18.27 6.32 5.91
CA LYS A 105 -18.84 6.31 7.27
C LYS A 105 -17.96 5.42 8.13
N ALA A 106 -17.70 5.83 9.37
CA ALA A 106 -16.89 5.05 10.30
C ALA A 106 -17.49 5.11 11.71
N ASN A 107 -17.33 4.02 12.44
CA ASN A 107 -17.50 4.00 13.89
C ASN A 107 -16.14 4.32 14.51
N ILE A 108 -16.09 5.37 15.33
CA ILE A 108 -14.84 5.83 15.95
C ILE A 108 -14.94 5.70 17.47
N TYR A 109 -13.83 5.30 18.08
CA TYR A 109 -13.63 5.42 19.53
C TYR A 109 -12.75 6.63 19.80
N LEU A 110 -13.14 7.46 20.75
CA LEU A 110 -12.36 8.61 21.18
C LEU A 110 -11.68 8.26 22.51
N SER A 111 -10.36 8.14 22.48
CA SER A 111 -9.57 7.87 23.67
C SER A 111 -9.80 8.93 24.74
N LYS A 112 -9.92 8.48 25.99
CA LYS A 112 -10.05 9.35 27.15
C LYS A 112 -8.72 10.05 27.45
N LYS A 113 -8.75 11.10 28.28
CA LYS A 113 -7.56 11.82 28.71
C LYS A 113 -6.50 10.89 29.33
N ASP A 114 -6.92 9.92 30.13
CA ASP A 114 -6.02 8.98 30.82
C ASP A 114 -5.36 7.97 29.84
N GLU A 115 -5.94 7.80 28.66
CA GLU A 115 -5.39 6.99 27.57
C GLU A 115 -4.49 7.81 26.63
N GLY A 116 -4.12 9.05 27.03
CA GLY A 116 -3.38 9.99 26.19
C GLY A 116 -4.25 10.69 25.14
N GLY A 117 -5.57 10.57 25.25
CA GLY A 117 -6.53 11.19 24.34
C GLY A 117 -6.73 12.70 24.57
N ARG A 118 -7.66 13.28 23.80
CA ARG A 118 -7.96 14.71 23.88
C ARG A 118 -8.72 15.03 25.16
N SER A 119 -8.40 16.17 25.78
CA SER A 119 -9.16 16.69 26.92
C SER A 119 -10.40 17.49 26.50
N ASN A 120 -10.40 18.07 25.30
CA ASN A 120 -11.49 18.91 24.80
C ASN A 120 -12.46 18.10 23.92
N PRO A 121 -13.78 18.40 23.98
CA PRO A 121 -14.78 17.79 23.11
C PRO A 121 -14.49 18.00 21.62
N ILE A 122 -14.96 17.06 20.78
CA ILE A 122 -14.94 17.19 19.33
C ILE A 122 -16.23 17.88 18.87
N MET A 123 -16.08 18.96 18.11
CA MET A 123 -17.19 19.74 17.57
C MET A 123 -17.36 19.49 16.06
N PRO A 124 -18.55 19.76 15.47
CA PRO A 124 -18.73 19.76 14.03
C PRO A 124 -17.70 20.64 13.32
N GLY A 125 -17.13 20.15 12.21
CA GLY A 125 -16.06 20.83 11.48
C GLY A 125 -14.64 20.46 11.94
N TYR A 126 -14.50 19.55 12.90
CA TYR A 126 -13.19 19.01 13.26
C TYR A 126 -12.51 18.30 12.07
N MET A 127 -11.25 18.66 11.80
CA MET A 127 -10.45 18.11 10.70
C MET A 127 -9.26 17.31 11.25
N PRO A 128 -9.48 16.06 11.70
CA PRO A 128 -8.38 15.20 12.11
C PRO A 128 -7.61 14.64 10.90
N VAL A 129 -6.37 14.21 11.16
CA VAL A 129 -5.63 13.35 10.23
C VAL A 129 -6.07 11.91 10.45
N PHE A 130 -6.46 11.23 9.37
CA PHE A 130 -6.73 9.80 9.38
C PHE A 130 -5.52 9.05 8.85
N TYR A 131 -5.07 8.05 9.58
CA TYR A 131 -4.03 7.13 9.15
C TYR A 131 -4.68 5.83 8.66
N PHE A 132 -4.56 5.56 7.36
CA PHE A 132 -4.95 4.32 6.70
C PHE A 132 -3.69 3.58 6.24
N ARG A 133 -3.44 2.42 6.85
CA ARG A 133 -2.24 1.60 6.58
C ARG A 133 -0.95 2.40 6.77
N THR A 134 -0.39 2.93 5.68
CA THR A 134 0.93 3.57 5.64
C THR A 134 0.88 5.10 5.52
N CYS A 135 -0.29 5.73 5.39
CA CYS A 135 -0.43 7.20 5.36
C CYS A 135 -1.61 7.71 6.16
#